data_AF-A0A428MFP2-F1
#
_entry.id   AF-A0A428MFP2-F1
#
_cell.length_a   1.000
_cell.length_b   1.000
_cell.length_c   1.000
_cell.angle_alpha   90.00
_cell.angle_beta   90.00
_cell.angle_gamma   90.00
#
_symmetry.space_group_name_H-M   'P 1'
#
loop_
_entity.id
_entity.type
_entity.pdbx_description
1 polymer ?
#
loop_
_entity_poly.entity_id
_entity_poly.type
_entity_poly.pdbx_seq_one_letter_code
_entity_poly.pdbx_strand_id
1 'polypeptide(L)'
;MLKALQQEILLSNTYEQPVLPIADPQHFGAVKAAIESSFSSAKVAEFLKSLDRLKLRIRDFETVLTKGLLGASTAAEYNGLGNADQGQIREFYLASLERVAPELRAKFFKLYAYY
;
A
#
# COMPACT_ATOMS: atom_id res chain seq x y z
N MET A 1 -13.67 -40.56 16.59
CA MET A 1 -12.76 -39.47 16.98
C MET A 1 -12.16 -38.75 15.76
N LEU A 2 -11.61 -39.47 14.76
CA LEU A 2 -11.01 -38.86 13.55
C LEU A 2 -11.96 -37.93 12.74
N LYS A 3 -13.26 -38.26 12.64
CA LYS A 3 -14.23 -37.47 11.88
C LYS A 3 -14.56 -36.10 12.49
N ALA A 4 -14.41 -35.93 13.81
CA ALA A 4 -14.70 -34.68 14.51
C ALA A 4 -13.60 -33.63 14.28
N LEU A 5 -12.34 -34.05 14.31
CA LEU A 5 -11.17 -33.21 13.99
C LEU A 5 -11.20 -32.71 12.53
N GLN A 6 -11.71 -33.53 11.61
CA GLN A 6 -11.85 -33.12 10.20
C GLN A 6 -12.94 -32.07 9.98
N GLN A 7 -13.99 -32.06 10.82
CA GLN A 7 -15.04 -31.04 10.82
C GLN A 7 -14.57 -29.71 11.40
N GLU A 8 -13.74 -29.74 12.45
CA GLU A 8 -13.13 -28.54 13.06
C GLU A 8 -12.16 -27.83 12.10
N ILE A 9 -11.39 -28.58 11.30
CA ILE A 9 -10.48 -28.06 10.28
C ILE A 9 -11.23 -27.42 9.10
N LEU A 10 -12.44 -27.88 8.79
CA LEU A 10 -13.27 -27.31 7.72
C LEU A 10 -13.94 -25.98 8.13
N LEU A 11 -14.19 -25.77 9.43
CA LEU A 11 -14.82 -24.56 9.96
C LEU A 11 -13.84 -23.37 10.08
N SER A 12 -12.53 -23.62 10.13
CA SER A 12 -11.50 -22.58 10.32
C SER A 12 -10.99 -21.94 9.01
N ASN A 13 -11.35 -22.49 7.84
CA ASN A 13 -10.77 -22.08 6.55
C ASN A 13 -11.62 -21.11 5.72
N THR A 14 -12.73 -20.58 6.25
CA THR A 14 -13.55 -19.61 5.49
C THR A 14 -14.03 -18.46 6.36
N TYR A 15 -13.09 -17.74 6.98
CA TYR A 15 -13.34 -16.34 7.30
C TYR A 15 -13.18 -15.56 5.99
N GLU A 16 -14.27 -15.40 5.24
CA GLU A 16 -14.34 -14.35 4.23
C GLU A 16 -14.19 -13.02 4.97
N GLN A 17 -13.06 -12.33 4.77
CA GLN A 17 -12.96 -10.95 5.19
C GLN A 17 -14.05 -10.18 4.45
N PRO A 18 -14.99 -9.51 5.14
CA PRO A 18 -16.01 -8.73 4.47
C PRO A 18 -15.31 -7.66 3.64
N VAL A 19 -15.61 -7.63 2.33
CA VAL A 19 -15.18 -6.53 1.47
C VAL A 19 -15.91 -5.28 1.96
N LEU A 20 -15.19 -4.43 2.69
CA LEU A 20 -15.75 -3.15 3.14
C LEU A 20 -16.02 -2.29 1.91
N PRO A 21 -17.26 -1.80 1.73
CA PRO A 21 -17.55 -0.92 0.62
C PRO A 21 -16.76 0.37 0.77
N ILE A 22 -16.23 0.86 -0.35
CA ILE A 22 -15.55 2.15 -0.41
C ILE A 22 -16.59 3.24 -0.24
N ALA A 23 -16.45 4.08 0.79
CA ALA A 23 -17.42 5.10 1.14
C ALA A 23 -17.32 6.34 0.22
N ASP A 24 -16.10 6.71 -0.19
CA ASP A 24 -15.85 7.80 -1.14
C ASP A 24 -15.05 7.32 -2.35
N PRO A 25 -15.72 6.77 -3.38
CA PRO A 25 -15.04 6.22 -4.56
C PRO A 25 -14.21 7.25 -5.34
N GLN A 26 -14.56 8.54 -5.26
CA GLN A 26 -13.88 9.60 -6.02
C GLN A 26 -12.49 9.87 -5.43
N HIS A 27 -12.43 10.26 -4.15
CA HIS A 27 -11.16 10.51 -3.48
C HIS A 27 -10.33 9.22 -3.39
N PHE A 28 -10.98 8.07 -3.16
CA PHE A 28 -10.29 6.79 -3.09
C PHE A 28 -9.63 6.44 -4.43
N GLY A 29 -10.38 6.58 -5.52
CA GLY A 29 -9.89 6.35 -6.87
C GLY A 29 -8.71 7.26 -7.22
N ALA A 30 -8.77 8.54 -6.84
CA ALA A 30 -7.70 9.50 -7.06
C ALA A 30 -6.39 9.08 -6.36
N VAL A 31 -6.46 8.71 -5.07
CA VAL A 31 -5.28 8.27 -4.32
C VAL A 31 -4.74 6.93 -4.85
N LYS A 32 -5.64 5.98 -5.12
CA LYS A 32 -5.25 4.67 -5.68
C LYS A 32 -4.53 4.83 -7.03
N ALA A 33 -5.05 5.65 -7.93
CA ALA A 33 -4.43 5.92 -9.23
C ALA A 33 -3.05 6.58 -9.10
N ALA A 34 -2.88 7.48 -8.14
CA ALA A 34 -1.58 8.09 -7.84
C ALA A 34 -0.54 7.04 -7.38
N ILE A 35 -0.94 6.13 -6.49
CA ILE A 35 -0.10 5.02 -6.04
C ILE A 35 0.25 4.10 -7.22
N GLU A 36 -0.74 3.68 -8.01
CA GLU A 36 -0.52 2.85 -9.21
C GLU A 36 0.44 3.50 -10.19
N SER A 37 0.31 4.82 -10.41
CA SER A 37 1.22 5.56 -11.27
C SER A 37 2.65 5.51 -10.75
N SER A 38 2.86 5.78 -9.45
CA SER A 38 4.19 5.78 -8.82
C SER A 38 4.84 4.39 -8.81
N PHE A 39 4.05 3.32 -8.66
CA PHE A 39 4.56 1.94 -8.69
C PHE A 39 4.58 1.31 -10.09
N SER A 40 4.12 2.01 -11.13
CA SER A 40 4.22 1.52 -12.51
C SER A 40 5.67 1.26 -12.91
N SER A 41 5.89 0.29 -13.80
CA SER A 41 7.22 -0.05 -14.32
C SER A 41 7.97 1.15 -14.91
N ALA A 42 7.24 2.11 -15.47
CA ALA A 42 7.79 3.33 -16.04
C ALA A 42 8.31 4.33 -14.99
N LYS A 43 7.72 4.38 -13.78
CA LYS A 43 8.00 5.44 -12.79
C LYS A 43 8.62 4.95 -11.49
N VAL A 44 8.49 3.66 -11.16
CA VAL A 44 8.89 3.12 -9.85
C VAL A 44 10.37 3.38 -9.53
N ALA A 45 11.27 3.30 -10.52
CA ALA A 45 12.69 3.58 -10.28
C ALA A 45 12.95 5.06 -9.91
N GLU A 46 12.24 6.00 -10.54
CA GLU A 46 12.32 7.43 -10.23
C GLU A 46 11.70 7.74 -8.87
N PHE A 47 10.55 7.13 -8.58
CA PHE A 47 9.90 7.24 -7.28
C PHE A 47 10.83 6.77 -6.15
N LEU A 48 11.44 5.60 -6.27
CA LEU A 48 12.42 5.10 -5.28
C LEU A 48 13.63 6.04 -5.14
N LYS A 49 14.14 6.56 -6.26
CA LYS A 49 15.25 7.54 -6.21
C LYS A 49 14.87 8.82 -5.47
N SER A 50 13.62 9.27 -5.60
CA SER A 50 13.12 10.46 -4.88
C SER A 50 13.12 10.25 -3.37
N LEU A 51 12.73 9.04 -2.92
CA LEU A 51 12.75 8.64 -1.51
C LEU A 51 14.17 8.56 -0.97
N ASP A 52 15.08 7.94 -1.74
CA ASP A 52 16.49 7.78 -1.37
C ASP A 52 17.21 9.11 -1.19
N ARG A 53 16.95 10.07 -2.10
CA ARG A 53 17.45 11.45 -1.97
C ARG A 53 17.01 12.13 -0.67
N LEU A 54 15.79 11.84 -0.22
CA LEU A 54 15.24 12.37 1.03
C LEU A 54 15.56 11.50 2.25
N LYS A 55 16.27 10.38 2.06
CA LYS A 55 16.53 9.35 3.08
C LYS A 55 15.25 8.87 3.77
N LEU A 56 14.14 8.85 3.03
CA LEU A 56 12.83 8.51 3.54
C LEU A 56 12.56 7.02 3.36
N ARG A 57 12.22 6.32 4.45
CA ARG A 57 11.85 4.90 4.37
C ARG A 57 10.54 4.76 3.60
N ILE A 58 10.47 3.84 2.65
CA ILE A 58 9.30 3.70 1.78
C ILE A 58 8.05 3.22 2.55
N ARG A 59 8.22 2.55 3.69
CA ARG A 59 7.12 2.07 4.54
C ARG A 59 6.44 3.17 5.36
N ASP A 60 7.07 4.35 5.49
CA ASP A 60 6.49 5.52 6.17
C ASP A 60 5.51 6.23 5.20
N PHE A 61 4.37 5.58 4.97
CA PHE A 61 3.39 6.00 3.97
C PHE A 61 2.91 7.44 4.19
N GLU A 62 2.61 7.80 5.43
CA GLU A 62 2.11 9.13 5.79
C GLU A 62 3.14 10.23 5.51
N THR A 63 4.42 9.97 5.79
CA THR A 63 5.48 10.93 5.43
C THR A 63 5.70 10.99 3.93
N VAL A 64 5.66 9.86 3.21
CA VAL A 64 5.75 9.83 1.74
C VAL A 64 4.65 10.67 1.10
N LEU A 65 3.42 10.51 1.61
CA LEU A 65 2.23 11.23 1.17
C LEU A 65 2.36 12.73 1.43
N THR A 66 2.65 13.13 2.66
CA THR A 66 2.74 14.55 3.06
C THR A 66 3.92 15.29 2.43
N LYS A 67 4.97 14.57 2.02
CA LYS A 67 6.08 15.12 1.20
C LYS A 67 5.70 15.29 -0.29
N GLY A 68 4.49 14.91 -0.69
CA GLY A 68 4.00 15.05 -2.07
C GLY A 68 4.62 14.09 -3.06
N LEU A 69 5.26 13.01 -2.59
CA LEU A 69 6.00 12.07 -3.46
C LEU A 69 5.08 11.15 -4.26
N LEU A 70 3.80 11.11 -3.90
CA LEU A 70 2.73 10.46 -4.67
C LEU A 70 1.95 11.47 -5.53
N GLY A 71 2.43 12.72 -5.66
CA GLY A 71 1.71 13.82 -6.29
C GLY A 71 1.24 14.86 -5.29
N ALA A 72 1.16 16.11 -5.73
CA ALA A 72 0.92 17.27 -4.86
C ALA A 72 -0.50 17.30 -4.24
N SER A 73 -1.51 16.84 -4.96
CA SER A 73 -2.90 16.79 -4.47
C SER A 73 -3.20 15.55 -3.64
N THR A 74 -2.41 14.47 -3.79
CA THR A 74 -2.71 13.14 -3.23
C THR A 74 -2.90 13.15 -1.71
N ALA A 75 -2.17 14.00 -0.99
CA ALA A 75 -2.34 14.15 0.45
C ALA A 75 -3.70 14.75 0.83
N ALA A 76 -4.18 15.74 0.07
CA ALA A 76 -5.49 16.34 0.29
C ALA A 76 -6.61 15.32 -0.03
N GLU A 77 -6.46 14.59 -1.13
CA GLU A 77 -7.42 13.53 -1.52
C GLU A 77 -7.52 12.44 -0.43
N TYR A 78 -6.38 11.99 0.10
CA TYR A 78 -6.34 11.02 1.19
C TYR A 78 -6.97 11.54 2.48
N ASN A 79 -6.74 12.80 2.82
CA ASN A 79 -7.32 13.41 4.02
C ASN A 79 -8.84 13.61 3.92
N GLY A 80 -9.41 13.61 2.71
CA GLY A 80 -10.86 13.61 2.49
C GLY A 80 -11.53 12.27 2.79
N LEU A 81 -10.77 11.18 2.85
CA LEU A 81 -11.29 9.85 3.10
C LEU A 81 -11.64 9.61 4.57
N GLY A 82 -12.68 8.81 4.80
CA GLY A 82 -12.95 8.24 6.12
C GLY A 82 -11.89 7.20 6.51
N ASN A 83 -11.75 6.95 7.82
CA ASN A 83 -10.70 6.06 8.37
C ASN A 83 -10.66 4.67 7.73
N ALA A 84 -11.81 4.09 7.39
CA ALA A 84 -11.88 2.77 6.74
C ALA A 84 -11.22 2.79 5.34
N ASP A 85 -11.56 3.78 4.52
CA ASP A 85 -11.00 3.96 3.18
C ASP A 85 -9.51 4.33 3.24
N GLN A 86 -9.11 5.16 4.21
CA GLN A 86 -7.71 5.47 4.49
C GLN A 86 -6.89 4.23 4.83
N GLY A 87 -7.44 3.31 5.62
CA GLY A 87 -6.83 2.03 5.94
C GLY A 87 -6.63 1.16 4.71
N GLN A 88 -7.68 1.02 3.88
CA GLN A 88 -7.62 0.26 2.63
C GLN A 88 -6.57 0.81 1.65
N ILE A 89 -6.46 2.14 1.52
CA ILE A 89 -5.42 2.78 0.69
C ILE A 89 -4.02 2.50 1.23
N ARG A 90 -3.84 2.57 2.55
CA ARG A 90 -2.55 2.29 3.19
C ARG A 90 -2.12 0.84 2.95
N GLU A 91 -3.05 -0.11 3.08
CA GLU A 91 -2.81 -1.51 2.75
C GLU A 91 -2.47 -1.69 1.27
N PHE A 92 -3.18 -1.02 0.37
CA PHE A 92 -2.91 -1.05 -1.06
C PHE A 92 -1.50 -0.52 -1.39
N TYR A 93 -1.06 0.56 -0.76
CA TYR A 93 0.30 1.10 -0.89
C TYR A 93 1.36 0.09 -0.44
N LEU A 94 1.17 -0.50 0.75
CA LEU A 94 2.11 -1.49 1.31
C LEU A 94 2.17 -2.75 0.44
N ALA A 95 1.03 -3.22 -0.08
CA ALA A 95 0.99 -4.33 -1.02
C ALA A 95 1.70 -3.99 -2.34
N SER A 96 1.61 -2.74 -2.81
CA SER A 96 2.31 -2.28 -4.02
C SER A 96 3.83 -2.27 -3.84
N LEU A 97 4.31 -1.88 -2.65
CA LEU A 97 5.72 -1.98 -2.26
C LEU A 97 6.24 -3.43 -2.37
N GLU A 98 5.43 -4.42 -1.95
CA GLU A 98 5.83 -5.83 -2.02
C GLU A 98 5.93 -6.38 -3.44
N ARG A 99 5.33 -5.71 -4.43
CA ARG A 99 5.39 -6.10 -5.85
C ARG A 99 6.53 -5.44 -6.62
N VAL A 100 7.32 -4.57 -5.99
CA VAL A 100 8.49 -3.95 -6.63
C VAL A 100 9.50 -5.02 -7.02
N ALA A 101 10.00 -4.95 -8.25
CA ALA A 101 10.94 -5.91 -8.81
C ALA A 101 12.17 -6.13 -7.90
N PRO A 102 12.64 -7.37 -7.70
CA PRO A 102 13.72 -7.69 -6.77
C PRO A 102 15.01 -6.88 -7.02
N GLU A 103 15.33 -6.59 -8.28
CA GLU A 103 16.54 -5.86 -8.66
C GLU A 103 16.48 -4.40 -8.18
N LEU A 104 15.31 -3.78 -8.25
CA LEU A 104 15.08 -2.44 -7.69
C LEU A 104 15.09 -2.45 -6.17
N ARG A 105 14.48 -3.47 -5.54
CA ARG A 105 14.53 -3.63 -4.08
C ARG A 105 15.95 -3.80 -3.58
N ALA A 106 16.78 -4.58 -4.27
CA ALA A 106 18.20 -4.74 -3.94
C ALA A 106 18.98 -3.44 -4.11
N LYS A 107 18.77 -2.71 -5.22
CA LYS A 107 19.42 -1.42 -5.48
C LYS A 107 19.08 -0.37 -4.43
N PHE A 108 17.82 -0.31 -3.99
CA PHE A 108 17.31 0.66 -3.02
C PHE A 108 17.05 0.04 -1.64
N PHE A 109 17.79 -1.01 -1.25
CA PHE A 109 17.49 -1.83 -0.07
C PHE A 109 17.36 -1.02 1.22
N LYS A 110 18.11 0.07 1.35
CA LYS A 110 18.03 0.97 2.51
C LYS A 110 16.62 1.53 2.69
N LEU A 111 15.86 1.80 1.63
CA LEU A 111 14.49 2.30 1.77
C LEU A 111 13.57 1.32 2.53
N TYR A 112 13.87 0.03 2.47
CA TYR A 112 13.08 -1.08 3.01
C TYR A 112 13.54 -1.54 4.40
N ALA A 113 14.69 -1.07 4.89
CA ALA A 113 15.23 -1.50 6.17
C ALA A 113 14.45 -0.92 7.36
N TYR A 114 14.29 -1.72 8.41
CA TYR A 114 13.58 -1.37 9.63
C TYR A 114 14.40 -0.51 10.61
N TYR A 115 15.74 -0.50 10.48
CA TYR A 115 16.67 0.23 11.34
C TYR A 115 17.80 0.83 10.51
#